data_AF-A0E7L2-F1
#
_entry.id   AF-A0E7L2-F1
#
_cell.length_a   1.000
_cell.length_b   1.000
_cell.length_c   1.000
_cell.angle_alpha   90.00
_cell.angle_beta   90.00
_cell.angle_gamma   90.00
#
_symmetry.space_group_name_H-M   'P 1'
#
loop_
_entity.id
_entity.type
_entity.pdbx_description
1 polymer ?
#
loop_
_entity_poly.entity_id
_entity_poly.type
_entity_poly.pdbx_seq_one_letter_code
_entity_poly.pdbx_strand_id
1 'polypeptide(L)'
;MFNQLLEFRNTKLLVQAFTNKIHEIEYFQKTGQQYQYGNNEDFSIAGQQLLEFYFYDYMLLQGFPNQQSQFKKPSDIIQLRQRLINDKYLSEIAILLSIQNLLNIGNQKSLKNNPKVLSDCVKSIIGAHYYDKQNDLEALRDIIHPIVVQLLNKGEQITRTQWKYNPKSSFLEYLNSYKGELNINPKLTIEWKKDDSILNQNKSLYLISLELNSTMKVQKVGINKRETEQSVYLEALLQLRNYHTRNYQKQKKLNYKTEIQENQGESELSTSLDSTLNNQDLSYYSFTEKTLDKLQLNFDQQLNLMLEQLANE
;
A
#
# COMPACT_ATOMS: atom_id res chain seq x y z
N MET A 1 18.22 17.34 6.10
CA MET A 1 17.53 17.17 4.79
C MET A 1 16.07 17.57 4.88
N PHE A 2 15.27 17.01 5.82
CA PHE A 2 13.86 17.42 5.98
C PHE A 2 13.62 18.88 6.46
N ASN A 3 14.65 19.58 6.97
CA ASN A 3 14.57 21.01 7.33
C ASN A 3 14.10 21.89 6.16
N GLN A 4 14.47 21.57 4.91
CA GLN A 4 14.07 22.33 3.73
C GLN A 4 12.56 22.27 3.47
N LEU A 5 11.86 21.25 3.99
CA LEU A 5 10.42 21.11 3.83
C LEU A 5 9.63 22.21 4.55
N LEU A 6 10.26 22.98 5.45
CA LEU A 6 9.63 24.11 6.14
C LEU A 6 10.23 25.47 5.75
N GLU A 7 11.16 25.50 4.78
CA GLU A 7 11.81 26.74 4.31
C GLU A 7 10.99 27.43 3.20
N PHE A 8 10.10 28.32 3.62
CA PHE A 8 9.24 29.10 2.72
C PHE A 8 9.70 30.55 2.60
N ARG A 9 9.65 31.09 1.38
CA ARG A 9 9.79 32.54 1.13
C ARG A 9 8.52 33.29 1.51
N ASN A 10 7.36 32.66 1.30
CA ASN A 10 6.05 33.19 1.62
C ASN A 10 5.41 32.41 2.77
N THR A 11 5.49 33.01 3.96
CA THR A 11 4.92 32.43 5.19
C THR A 11 3.41 32.23 5.12
N LYS A 12 2.68 32.98 4.28
CA LYS A 12 1.23 32.78 4.10
C LYS A 12 0.91 31.44 3.46
N LEU A 13 1.72 31.00 2.49
CA LEU A 13 1.57 29.68 1.86
C LEU A 13 1.81 28.56 2.88
N LEU A 14 2.80 28.74 3.76
CA LEU A 14 3.08 27.81 4.84
C LEU A 14 1.89 27.69 5.80
N VAL A 15 1.36 28.83 6.28
CA VAL A 15 0.19 28.86 7.17
C VAL A 15 -1.02 28.20 6.51
N GLN A 16 -1.27 28.50 5.24
CA GLN A 16 -2.35 27.87 4.48
C GLN A 16 -2.16 26.35 4.36
N ALA A 17 -0.95 25.86 4.07
CA ALA A 17 -0.65 24.42 3.97
C ALA A 17 -0.91 23.65 5.28
N PHE A 18 -0.66 24.29 6.42
CA PHE A 18 -0.95 23.73 7.75
C PHE A 18 -2.41 23.92 8.20
N THR A 19 -3.25 24.61 7.43
CA THR A 19 -4.63 24.91 7.82
C THR A 19 -5.62 23.94 7.21
N ASN A 20 -6.15 23.04 8.04
CA ASN A 20 -7.23 22.15 7.63
C ASN A 20 -8.53 22.94 7.44
N LYS A 21 -9.34 22.55 6.46
CA LYS A 21 -10.65 23.16 6.17
C LYS A 21 -11.58 23.29 7.39
N ILE A 22 -11.52 22.35 8.33
CA ILE A 22 -12.33 22.43 9.56
C ILE A 22 -12.00 23.69 10.37
N HIS A 23 -10.72 24.10 10.41
CA HIS A 23 -10.32 25.33 11.08
C HIS A 23 -10.94 26.57 10.43
N GLU A 24 -10.90 26.65 9.10
CA GLU A 24 -11.51 27.75 8.34
C GLU A 24 -13.03 27.82 8.55
N ILE A 25 -13.73 26.68 8.48
CA ILE A 25 -15.18 26.60 8.74
C ILE A 25 -15.50 27.10 10.15
N GLU A 26 -14.74 26.65 11.15
CA GLU A 26 -14.93 27.06 12.53
C GLU A 26 -14.65 28.56 12.73
N TYR A 27 -13.60 29.09 12.08
CA TYR A 27 -13.27 30.52 12.11
C TYR A 27 -14.43 31.35 11.56
N PHE A 28 -14.99 30.96 10.42
CA PHE A 28 -16.14 31.62 9.82
C PHE A 28 -17.37 31.59 10.72
N GLN A 29 -17.66 30.43 11.35
CA GLN A 29 -18.78 30.29 12.28
C GLN A 29 -18.65 31.20 13.51
N LYS A 30 -17.44 31.44 14.02
CA LYS A 30 -17.20 32.28 15.20
C LYS A 30 -17.17 33.78 14.90
N THR A 31 -16.61 34.16 13.76
CA THR A 31 -16.29 35.56 13.44
C THR A 31 -17.20 36.18 12.40
N GLY A 32 -17.90 35.36 11.60
CA GLY A 32 -18.62 35.79 10.41
C GLY A 32 -17.72 36.21 9.25
N GLN A 33 -16.40 36.03 9.37
CA GLN A 33 -15.40 36.41 8.36
C GLN A 33 -14.69 35.20 7.78
N GLN A 34 -14.30 35.28 6.51
CA GLN A 34 -13.46 34.25 5.90
C GLN A 34 -12.06 34.24 6.51
N TYR A 35 -11.46 33.07 6.66
CA TYR A 35 -10.10 32.97 7.17
C TYR A 35 -9.11 33.51 6.14
N GLN A 36 -8.31 34.50 6.51
CA GLN A 36 -7.50 35.28 5.56
C GLN A 36 -6.45 34.47 4.79
N TYR A 37 -6.03 33.31 5.31
CA TYR A 37 -5.05 32.43 4.67
C TYR A 37 -5.69 31.28 3.88
N GLY A 38 -7.01 31.09 3.99
CA GLY A 38 -7.70 29.93 3.40
C GLY A 38 -7.31 28.59 4.03
N ASN A 39 -7.63 27.50 3.33
CA ASN A 39 -7.36 26.13 3.76
C ASN A 39 -6.42 25.39 2.78
N ASN A 40 -6.05 24.17 3.16
CA ASN A 40 -5.04 23.37 2.49
C ASN A 40 -5.54 22.40 1.40
N GLU A 41 -6.85 22.37 1.07
CA GLU A 41 -7.44 21.41 0.12
C GLU A 41 -6.81 21.50 -1.27
N ASP A 42 -6.73 22.71 -1.85
CA ASP A 42 -6.19 22.90 -3.20
C ASP A 42 -4.69 22.53 -3.27
N PHE A 43 -3.93 22.87 -2.23
CA PHE A 43 -2.54 22.46 -2.13
C PHE A 43 -2.38 20.95 -1.95
N SER A 44 -3.30 20.28 -1.25
CA SER A 44 -3.27 18.82 -1.11
C SER A 44 -3.46 18.15 -2.47
N ILE A 45 -4.38 18.67 -3.29
CA ILE A 45 -4.63 18.18 -4.65
C ILE A 45 -3.39 18.37 -5.52
N ALA A 46 -2.81 19.57 -5.55
CA ALA A 46 -1.60 19.86 -6.32
C ALA A 46 -0.40 19.01 -5.84
N GLY A 47 -0.21 18.93 -4.53
CA GLY A 47 0.86 18.16 -3.90
C GLY A 47 0.78 16.66 -4.19
N GLN A 48 -0.43 16.09 -4.25
CA GLN A 48 -0.63 14.71 -4.69
C GLN A 48 -0.09 14.51 -6.12
N GLN A 49 -0.46 15.39 -7.05
CA GLN A 49 -0.04 15.29 -8.45
C GLN A 49 1.48 15.42 -8.59
N LEU A 50 2.09 16.36 -7.87
CA LEU A 50 3.54 16.55 -7.85
C LEU A 50 4.26 15.33 -7.28
N LEU A 51 3.81 14.81 -6.14
CA LEU A 51 4.41 13.64 -5.53
C LEU A 51 4.35 12.41 -6.45
N GLU A 52 3.23 12.20 -7.14
CA GLU A 52 3.09 11.14 -8.12
C GLU A 52 4.00 11.33 -9.34
N PHE A 53 4.11 12.55 -9.86
CA PHE A 53 5.01 12.89 -10.94
C PHE A 53 6.47 12.57 -10.58
N TYR A 54 6.95 13.06 -9.44
CA TYR A 54 8.31 12.82 -8.98
C TYR A 54 8.60 11.37 -8.62
N PHE A 55 7.58 10.63 -8.16
CA PHE A 55 7.72 9.20 -7.98
C PHE A 55 8.04 8.50 -9.30
N TYR A 56 7.32 8.81 -10.38
CA TYR A 56 7.62 8.22 -11.70
C TYR A 56 8.96 8.69 -12.25
N ASP A 57 9.25 9.98 -12.13
CA ASP A 57 10.52 10.55 -12.58
C ASP A 57 11.72 9.89 -11.87
N TYR A 58 11.64 9.73 -10.55
CA TYR A 58 12.64 8.98 -9.78
C TYR A 58 12.80 7.55 -10.30
N MET A 59 11.70 6.83 -10.52
CA MET A 59 11.74 5.43 -10.99
C MET A 59 12.38 5.33 -12.38
N LEU A 60 12.10 6.28 -13.28
CA LEU A 60 12.71 6.35 -14.60
C LEU A 60 14.21 6.64 -14.52
N LEU A 61 14.63 7.58 -13.66
CA LEU A 61 16.04 7.89 -13.42
C LEU A 61 16.83 6.70 -12.85
N GLN A 62 16.18 5.83 -12.06
CA GLN A 62 16.78 4.56 -11.60
C GLN A 62 16.83 3.47 -12.70
N GLY A 63 16.37 3.78 -13.92
CA GLY A 63 16.36 2.85 -15.05
C GLY A 63 15.21 1.85 -15.02
N PHE A 64 14.14 2.12 -14.26
CA PHE A 64 12.92 1.29 -14.30
C PHE A 64 11.91 1.83 -15.31
N PRO A 65 11.12 0.97 -15.97
CA PRO A 65 11.13 -0.49 -15.84
C PRO A 65 12.31 -1.15 -16.56
N ASN A 66 12.83 -2.23 -15.98
CA ASN A 66 13.94 -3.02 -16.53
C ASN A 66 13.64 -4.52 -16.40
N GLN A 67 13.79 -5.29 -17.49
CA GLN A 67 13.53 -6.73 -17.56
C GLN A 67 14.35 -7.57 -16.56
N GLN A 68 15.57 -7.10 -16.25
CA GLN A 68 16.49 -7.72 -15.30
C GLN A 68 16.18 -7.34 -13.84
N SER A 69 15.32 -6.34 -13.62
CA SER A 69 14.95 -5.87 -12.30
C SER A 69 13.63 -6.45 -11.78
N GLN A 70 13.27 -6.08 -10.55
CA GLN A 70 11.97 -6.40 -9.96
C GLN A 70 10.78 -5.67 -10.63
N PHE A 71 11.02 -4.49 -11.21
CA PHE A 71 10.03 -3.66 -11.91
C PHE A 71 10.19 -3.84 -13.42
N LYS A 72 9.56 -4.87 -13.99
CA LYS A 72 9.79 -5.27 -15.38
C LYS A 72 8.91 -4.53 -16.38
N LYS A 73 7.77 -4.02 -15.91
CA LYS A 73 6.76 -3.35 -16.75
C LYS A 73 6.30 -2.04 -16.09
N PRO A 74 5.81 -1.06 -16.87
CA PRO A 74 5.22 0.17 -16.31
C PRO A 74 4.11 -0.10 -15.30
N SER A 75 3.31 -1.15 -15.52
CA SER A 75 2.25 -1.57 -14.59
C SER A 75 2.77 -1.94 -13.20
N ASP A 76 3.99 -2.48 -13.07
CA ASP A 76 4.58 -2.81 -11.78
C ASP A 76 4.86 -1.51 -10.98
N ILE A 77 5.30 -0.45 -11.65
CA ILE A 77 5.58 0.87 -11.05
C ILE A 77 4.28 1.55 -10.61
N ILE A 78 3.24 1.50 -11.44
CA ILE A 78 1.91 2.04 -11.10
C ILE A 78 1.35 1.37 -9.85
N GLN A 79 1.47 0.04 -9.74
CA GLN A 79 1.02 -0.71 -8.57
C GLN A 79 1.84 -0.39 -7.32
N LEU A 80 3.15 -0.18 -7.46
CA LEU A 80 4.01 0.25 -6.37
C LEU A 80 3.58 1.64 -5.87
N ARG A 81 3.42 2.61 -6.78
CA ARG A 81 2.94 3.96 -6.45
C ARG A 81 1.63 3.92 -5.66
N GLN A 82 0.62 3.21 -6.15
CA GLN A 82 -0.69 3.11 -5.48
C GLN A 82 -0.61 2.53 -4.06
N ARG A 83 0.39 1.69 -3.80
CA ARG A 83 0.62 1.11 -2.47
C ARG A 83 1.45 2.00 -1.57
N LEU A 84 2.40 2.75 -2.10
CA LEU A 84 3.32 3.55 -1.29
C LEU A 84 2.76 4.94 -1.02
N ILE A 85 2.19 5.59 -2.04
CA ILE A 85 1.57 6.91 -1.91
C ILE A 85 0.13 6.71 -1.43
N ASN A 86 -0.03 6.49 -0.13
CA ASN A 86 -1.33 6.34 0.52
C ASN A 86 -1.36 7.09 1.85
N ASP A 87 -2.56 7.27 2.40
CA ASP A 87 -2.75 8.06 3.61
C ASP A 87 -2.04 7.50 4.85
N LYS A 88 -1.89 6.18 4.94
CA LYS A 88 -1.17 5.55 6.04
C LYS A 88 0.30 5.95 6.01
N TYR A 89 1.01 5.69 4.92
CA TYR A 89 2.46 5.93 4.86
C TYR A 89 2.81 7.41 4.85
N LEU A 90 2.01 8.26 4.19
CA LEU A 90 2.21 9.70 4.26
C LEU A 90 1.96 10.25 5.67
N SER A 91 1.01 9.70 6.42
CA SER A 91 0.83 10.08 7.84
C SER A 91 1.99 9.67 8.73
N GLU A 92 2.63 8.52 8.46
CA GLU A 92 3.83 8.10 9.20
C GLU A 92 4.99 9.08 8.97
N ILE A 93 5.14 9.56 7.73
CA ILE A 93 6.09 10.63 7.40
C ILE A 93 5.72 11.92 8.13
N ALA A 94 4.43 12.29 8.16
CA ALA A 94 3.98 13.48 8.89
C ALA A 94 4.34 13.42 10.38
N ILE A 95 4.14 12.26 11.02
CA ILE A 95 4.48 12.03 12.43
C ILE A 95 5.99 12.13 12.66
N LEU A 96 6.79 11.54 11.78
CA LEU A 96 8.24 11.62 11.84
C LEU A 96 8.75 13.06 11.76
N LEU A 97 8.01 13.92 11.05
CA LEU A 97 8.30 15.35 10.91
C LEU A 97 7.62 16.23 11.96
N SER A 98 6.92 15.64 12.93
CA SER A 98 6.17 16.37 13.95
C SER A 98 5.11 17.35 13.39
N ILE A 99 4.61 17.12 12.17
CA ILE A 99 3.61 17.97 11.49
C ILE A 99 2.31 18.09 12.29
N GLN A 100 1.94 17.06 13.05
CA GLN A 100 0.76 17.06 13.93
C GLN A 100 0.76 18.19 14.95
N ASN A 101 1.94 18.70 15.32
CA ASN A 101 2.08 19.78 16.30
C ASN A 101 1.76 21.15 15.68
N LEU A 102 2.05 21.31 14.39
CA LEU A 102 1.90 22.55 13.62
C LEU A 102 0.52 22.70 12.96
N LEU A 103 -0.21 21.60 12.81
CA LEU A 103 -1.46 21.55 12.09
C LEU A 103 -2.60 22.33 12.79
N ASN A 104 -3.23 23.24 12.05
CA ASN A 104 -4.42 23.99 12.47
C ASN A 104 -5.69 23.22 12.10
N ILE A 105 -6.38 22.68 13.11
CA ILE A 105 -7.60 21.85 13.01
C ILE A 105 -8.77 22.41 13.84
N GLY A 106 -8.66 23.66 14.29
CA GLY A 106 -9.63 24.26 15.20
C GLY A 106 -9.75 23.49 16.52
N ASN A 107 -10.96 23.39 17.04
CA ASN A 107 -11.28 22.74 18.31
C ASN A 107 -11.30 21.19 18.23
N GLN A 108 -11.18 20.60 17.03
CA GLN A 108 -11.30 19.16 16.83
C GLN A 108 -9.99 18.40 17.09
N LYS A 109 -9.44 18.51 18.31
CA LYS A 109 -8.12 17.97 18.70
C LYS A 109 -7.87 16.50 18.33
N SER A 110 -8.92 15.67 18.24
CA SER A 110 -8.83 14.28 17.79
C SER A 110 -8.28 14.12 16.37
N LEU A 111 -8.35 15.16 15.54
CA LEU A 111 -7.87 15.13 14.16
C LEU A 111 -6.35 15.30 14.01
N LYS A 112 -5.63 15.73 15.06
CA LYS A 112 -4.17 15.91 14.98
C LYS A 112 -3.43 14.64 14.58
N ASN A 113 -3.94 13.48 14.99
CA ASN A 113 -3.35 12.18 14.70
C ASN A 113 -4.14 11.40 13.63
N ASN A 114 -5.09 12.04 12.95
CA ASN A 114 -5.87 11.37 11.92
C ASN A 114 -4.99 11.14 10.67
N PRO A 115 -4.82 9.89 10.19
CA PRO A 115 -3.94 9.59 9.08
C PRO A 115 -4.27 10.36 7.79
N LYS A 116 -5.56 10.52 7.48
CA LYS A 116 -5.99 11.26 6.29
C LYS A 116 -5.61 12.73 6.39
N VAL A 117 -5.87 13.36 7.54
CA VAL A 117 -5.58 14.78 7.75
C VAL A 117 -4.06 15.05 7.69
N LEU A 118 -3.27 14.17 8.30
CA LEU A 118 -1.81 14.27 8.28
C LEU A 118 -1.24 14.04 6.87
N SER A 119 -1.75 13.03 6.16
CA SER A 119 -1.42 12.77 4.76
C SER A 119 -1.72 13.97 3.87
N ASP A 120 -2.91 14.55 4.02
CA ASP A 120 -3.31 15.73 3.27
C ASP A 120 -2.41 16.93 3.59
N CYS A 121 -2.01 17.13 4.86
CA CYS A 121 -1.08 18.20 5.21
C CYS A 121 0.32 18.01 4.58
N VAL A 122 0.86 16.79 4.54
CA VAL A 122 2.13 16.52 3.83
C VAL A 122 2.02 16.88 2.36
N LYS A 123 0.93 16.48 1.68
CA LYS A 123 0.67 16.86 0.28
C LYS A 123 0.56 18.38 0.16
N SER A 124 -0.18 19.03 1.05
CA SER A 124 -0.34 20.48 1.03
C SER A 124 0.98 21.23 1.19
N ILE A 125 1.90 20.74 2.02
CA ILE A 125 3.24 21.35 2.15
C ILE A 125 4.01 21.22 0.83
N ILE A 126 3.95 20.06 0.16
CA ILE A 126 4.55 19.85 -1.15
C ILE A 126 3.95 20.82 -2.19
N GLY A 127 2.62 20.91 -2.25
CA GLY A 127 1.91 21.81 -3.16
C GLY A 127 2.25 23.28 -2.90
N ALA A 128 2.28 23.69 -1.64
CA ALA A 128 2.62 25.05 -1.26
C ALA A 128 4.08 25.39 -1.60
N HIS A 129 5.02 24.46 -1.43
CA HIS A 129 6.42 24.65 -1.84
C HIS A 129 6.56 24.91 -3.33
N TYR A 130 5.83 24.18 -4.16
CA TYR A 130 5.84 24.40 -5.60
C TYR A 130 5.48 25.84 -5.96
N TYR A 131 4.43 26.38 -5.34
CA TYR A 131 4.03 27.78 -5.52
C TYR A 131 5.03 28.77 -4.90
N ASP A 132 5.62 28.45 -3.74
CA ASP A 132 6.66 29.25 -3.09
C ASP A 132 7.92 29.41 -3.96
N LYS A 133 8.26 28.36 -4.71
CA LYS A 133 9.36 28.35 -5.69
C LYS A 133 8.94 28.83 -7.07
N GLN A 134 7.84 29.60 -7.19
CA GLN A 134 7.37 30.19 -8.45
C GLN A 134 7.06 29.15 -9.54
N ASN A 135 6.53 27.98 -9.14
CA ASN A 135 6.23 26.86 -10.03
C ASN A 135 7.47 26.20 -10.64
N ASP A 136 8.63 26.30 -9.98
CA ASP A 136 9.86 25.63 -10.40
C ASP A 136 9.84 24.16 -9.96
N LEU A 137 9.73 23.27 -10.94
CA LEU A 137 9.77 21.83 -10.72
C LEU A 137 11.15 21.42 -10.17
N GLU A 138 12.25 21.85 -10.78
CA GLU A 138 13.58 21.39 -10.37
C GLU A 138 13.91 21.81 -8.93
N ALA A 139 13.49 23.00 -8.51
CA ALA A 139 13.65 23.42 -7.11
C ALA A 139 12.86 22.54 -6.11
N LEU A 140 11.75 21.94 -6.52
CA LEU A 140 10.94 21.07 -5.68
C LEU A 140 11.52 19.64 -5.55
N ARG A 141 12.33 19.23 -6.53
CA ARG A 141 12.93 17.88 -6.60
C ARG A 141 13.68 17.52 -5.32
N ASP A 142 14.48 18.44 -4.80
CA ASP A 142 15.29 18.22 -3.59
C ASP A 142 14.44 17.99 -2.33
N ILE A 143 13.22 18.56 -2.32
CA ILE A 143 12.27 18.45 -1.21
C ILE A 143 11.51 17.12 -1.27
N ILE A 144 11.12 16.69 -2.47
CA ILE A 144 10.33 15.47 -2.67
C ILE A 144 11.20 14.21 -2.64
N HIS A 145 12.44 14.29 -3.10
CA HIS A 145 13.33 13.13 -3.20
C HIS A 145 13.46 12.35 -1.88
N PRO A 146 13.71 12.98 -0.71
CA PRO A 146 13.74 12.27 0.57
C PRO A 146 12.41 11.57 0.93
N ILE A 147 11.27 12.15 0.55
CA ILE A 147 9.94 11.55 0.78
C ILE A 147 9.80 10.29 -0.08
N VAL A 148 10.16 10.36 -1.37
CA VAL A 148 10.10 9.21 -2.29
C VAL A 148 11.01 8.09 -1.80
N VAL A 149 12.23 8.40 -1.37
CA VAL A 149 13.17 7.41 -0.81
C VAL A 149 12.60 6.76 0.45
N GLN A 150 12.03 7.53 1.38
CA GLN A 150 11.38 6.98 2.58
C GLN A 150 10.23 6.03 2.24
N LEU A 151 9.39 6.41 1.27
CA LEU A 151 8.30 5.57 0.79
C LEU A 151 8.82 4.26 0.18
N LEU A 152 9.90 4.32 -0.61
CA LEU A 152 10.51 3.14 -1.22
C LEU A 152 11.14 2.21 -0.18
N ASN A 153 11.85 2.74 0.83
CA ASN A 153 12.42 1.95 1.93
C ASN A 153 11.33 1.19 2.71
N LYS A 154 10.15 1.80 2.89
CA LYS A 154 8.98 1.12 3.45
C LYS A 154 8.47 0.01 2.52
N GLY A 155 8.56 0.23 1.21
CA GLY A 155 8.23 -0.75 0.19
C GLY A 155 9.16 -1.97 0.21
N GLU A 156 10.47 -1.79 0.39
CA GLU A 156 11.47 -2.87 0.41
C GLU A 156 11.23 -3.90 1.52
N GLN A 157 10.61 -3.49 2.63
CA GLN A 157 10.20 -4.39 3.72
C GLN A 157 9.02 -5.32 3.34
N ILE A 158 8.38 -5.09 2.20
CA ILE A 158 7.23 -5.85 1.73
C ILE A 158 7.71 -6.78 0.61
N THR A 159 7.51 -8.09 0.74
CA THR A 159 7.97 -9.06 -0.28
C THR A 159 7.12 -9.02 -1.56
N ARG A 160 7.70 -9.35 -2.73
CA ARG A 160 6.98 -9.34 -4.04
C ARG A 160 5.73 -10.24 -4.06
N THR A 161 5.72 -11.32 -3.27
CA THR A 161 4.55 -12.16 -3.02
C THR A 161 3.40 -11.35 -2.41
N GLN A 162 3.69 -10.39 -1.54
CA GLN A 162 2.69 -9.44 -1.02
C GLN A 162 2.38 -8.32 -2.05
N TRP A 163 3.32 -7.97 -2.94
CA TRP A 163 3.12 -6.96 -4.00
C TRP A 163 2.25 -7.39 -5.19
N LYS A 164 2.20 -8.68 -5.56
CA LYS A 164 1.32 -9.13 -6.67
C LYS A 164 0.06 -9.82 -6.21
N TYR A 165 -0.06 -10.09 -4.92
CA TYR A 165 -1.20 -10.80 -4.38
C TYR A 165 -2.39 -9.85 -4.18
N ASN A 166 -3.17 -9.68 -5.24
CA ASN A 166 -4.56 -9.33 -5.10
C ASN A 166 -5.34 -10.65 -4.99
N PRO A 167 -5.85 -11.01 -3.79
CA PRO A 167 -6.50 -12.29 -3.59
C PRO A 167 -7.61 -12.54 -4.60
N LYS A 168 -8.36 -11.50 -4.98
CA LYS A 168 -9.45 -11.58 -5.96
C LYS A 168 -8.93 -11.86 -7.36
N SER A 169 -7.94 -11.10 -7.84
CA SER A 169 -7.36 -11.32 -9.17
C SER A 169 -6.67 -12.67 -9.27
N SER A 170 -5.86 -13.05 -8.27
CA SER A 170 -5.20 -14.36 -8.22
C SER A 170 -6.21 -15.51 -8.16
N PHE A 171 -7.31 -15.33 -7.43
CA PHE A 171 -8.40 -16.31 -7.39
C PHE A 171 -9.09 -16.47 -8.76
N LEU A 172 -9.41 -15.36 -9.43
CA LEU A 172 -10.05 -15.39 -10.75
C LEU A 172 -9.13 -15.94 -11.85
N GLU A 173 -7.84 -15.59 -11.83
CA GLU A 173 -6.84 -16.16 -12.73
C GLU A 173 -6.70 -17.68 -12.54
N TYR A 174 -6.66 -18.13 -11.28
CA TYR A 174 -6.63 -19.55 -10.96
C TYR A 174 -7.90 -20.25 -11.48
N LEU A 175 -9.10 -19.72 -11.21
CA LEU A 175 -10.33 -20.31 -11.75
C LEU A 175 -10.35 -20.37 -13.28
N ASN A 176 -9.89 -19.31 -13.96
CA ASN A 176 -9.87 -19.26 -15.42
C ASN A 176 -8.88 -20.27 -16.02
N SER A 177 -7.76 -20.54 -15.37
CA SER A 177 -6.77 -21.52 -15.83
C SER A 177 -7.26 -22.98 -15.71
N TYR A 178 -8.24 -23.25 -14.85
CA TYR A 178 -8.85 -24.58 -14.66
C TYR A 178 -10.32 -24.64 -15.07
N LYS A 179 -10.80 -23.66 -15.83
CA LYS A 179 -12.23 -23.50 -16.19
C LYS A 179 -12.78 -24.68 -17.01
N GLY A 180 -11.90 -25.41 -17.70
CA GLY A 180 -12.24 -26.64 -18.43
C GLY A 180 -12.32 -27.92 -17.58
N GLU A 181 -11.69 -27.95 -16.40
CA GLU A 181 -11.61 -29.16 -15.56
C GLU A 181 -12.55 -29.12 -14.35
N LEU A 182 -12.83 -27.92 -13.82
CA LEU A 182 -13.51 -27.77 -12.54
C LEU A 182 -15.00 -27.44 -12.65
N ASN A 183 -15.49 -26.93 -13.79
CA ASN A 183 -16.89 -26.50 -13.99
C ASN A 183 -17.44 -25.66 -12.80
N ILE A 184 -16.60 -24.79 -12.23
CA ILE A 184 -16.88 -23.96 -11.06
C ILE A 184 -17.33 -22.57 -11.54
N ASN A 185 -18.49 -22.11 -11.08
CA ASN A 185 -18.98 -20.73 -11.28
C ASN A 185 -19.09 -20.02 -9.93
N PRO A 186 -18.13 -19.15 -9.57
CA PRO A 186 -18.12 -18.49 -8.27
C PRO A 186 -19.27 -17.48 -8.15
N LYS A 187 -20.04 -17.55 -7.06
CA LYS A 187 -21.07 -16.60 -6.67
C LYS A 187 -20.65 -15.89 -5.38
N LEU A 188 -20.41 -14.60 -5.46
CA LEU A 188 -20.12 -13.74 -4.30
C LEU A 188 -21.41 -13.09 -3.81
N THR A 189 -21.71 -13.24 -2.52
CA THR A 189 -22.78 -12.51 -1.82
C THR A 189 -22.19 -11.61 -0.74
N ILE A 190 -22.68 -10.38 -0.67
CA ILE A 190 -22.27 -9.39 0.32
C ILE A 190 -23.53 -8.97 1.07
N GLU A 191 -23.58 -9.27 2.36
CA GLU A 191 -24.64 -8.87 3.26
C GLU A 191 -24.10 -7.83 4.23
N TRP A 192 -24.80 -6.71 4.35
CA TRP A 192 -24.55 -5.74 5.42
C TRP A 192 -25.36 -6.15 6.64
N LYS A 193 -24.73 -6.19 7.81
CA LYS A 193 -25.39 -6.47 9.09
C LYS A 193 -25.01 -5.40 10.10
N LYS A 194 -26.03 -4.87 10.77
CA LYS A 194 -25.83 -4.05 11.96
C LYS A 194 -25.70 -5.00 13.16
N ASP A 195 -24.63 -4.86 13.93
CA ASP A 195 -24.50 -5.63 15.16
C ASP A 195 -25.20 -4.89 16.29
N ASP A 196 -26.42 -5.34 16.63
CA ASP A 196 -27.20 -4.78 17.74
C ASP A 196 -26.88 -5.46 19.09
N SER A 197 -25.93 -6.41 19.13
CA SER A 197 -25.63 -7.21 20.32
C SER A 197 -24.69 -6.54 21.33
N ILE A 198 -24.07 -5.41 20.96
CA ILE A 198 -23.15 -4.66 21.82
C ILE A 198 -23.74 -3.28 22.09
N LEU A 199 -24.32 -3.12 23.28
CA LEU A 199 -25.06 -1.95 23.79
C LEU A 199 -24.35 -0.58 23.73
N ASN A 200 -23.15 -0.44 23.15
CA ASN A 200 -22.44 0.85 23.11
C ASN A 200 -21.54 1.08 21.89
N GLN A 201 -21.60 0.25 20.83
CA GLN A 201 -20.85 0.51 19.61
C GLN A 201 -21.71 0.17 18.39
N ASN A 202 -22.25 1.19 17.71
CA ASN A 202 -22.88 1.09 16.39
C ASN A 202 -21.84 0.66 15.33
N LYS A 203 -21.33 -0.57 15.41
CA LYS A 203 -20.37 -1.12 14.45
C LYS A 203 -21.16 -1.81 13.35
N SER A 204 -21.09 -1.24 12.15
CA SER A 204 -21.55 -1.89 10.93
C SER A 204 -20.58 -3.02 10.57
N LEU A 205 -21.12 -4.20 10.31
CA LEU A 205 -20.36 -5.38 9.89
C LEU A 205 -20.78 -5.79 8.48
N TYR A 206 -19.81 -6.28 7.72
CA TYR A 206 -20.00 -6.88 6.41
C TYR A 206 -19.82 -8.38 6.53
N LEU A 207 -20.86 -9.14 6.19
CA LEU A 207 -20.82 -10.58 6.02
C LEU A 207 -20.64 -10.87 4.54
N ILE A 208 -19.47 -11.37 4.15
CA ILE A 208 -19.14 -11.67 2.76
C ILE A 208 -19.02 -13.18 2.63
N SER A 209 -19.77 -13.75 1.67
CA SER A 209 -19.75 -15.18 1.37
C SER A 209 -19.38 -15.40 -0.09
N LEU A 210 -18.50 -16.35 -0.35
CA LEU A 210 -18.14 -16.80 -1.69
C LEU A 210 -18.46 -18.28 -1.82
N GLU A 211 -19.37 -18.60 -2.73
CA GLU A 211 -19.81 -19.95 -3.05
C GLU A 211 -19.24 -20.35 -4.41
N LEU A 212 -18.57 -21.49 -4.50
CA LEU A 212 -17.90 -21.95 -5.71
C LEU A 212 -18.70 -23.06 -6.40
N ASN A 213 -19.22 -23.97 -5.59
CA ASN A 213 -20.12 -25.06 -5.95
C ASN A 213 -20.94 -25.44 -4.71
N SER A 214 -21.82 -26.44 -4.83
CA SER A 214 -22.67 -26.93 -3.73
C SER A 214 -21.90 -27.41 -2.49
N THR A 215 -20.59 -27.63 -2.61
CA THR A 215 -19.75 -28.19 -1.54
C THR A 215 -18.78 -27.19 -0.91
N MET A 216 -18.60 -26.01 -1.53
CA MET A 216 -17.50 -25.11 -1.18
C MET A 216 -17.99 -23.69 -1.02
N LYS A 217 -18.11 -23.29 0.25
CA LYS A 217 -18.56 -21.98 0.69
C LYS A 217 -17.58 -21.41 1.71
N VAL A 218 -17.08 -20.21 1.44
CA VAL A 218 -16.22 -19.45 2.36
C VAL A 218 -17.02 -18.23 2.82
N GLN A 219 -17.00 -17.95 4.12
CA GLN A 219 -17.73 -16.83 4.71
C GLN A 219 -16.90 -16.13 5.78
N LYS A 220 -16.89 -14.79 5.74
CA LYS A 220 -16.22 -13.95 6.74
C LYS A 220 -17.08 -12.77 7.14
N VAL A 221 -16.87 -12.30 8.38
CA VAL A 221 -17.44 -11.07 8.92
C VAL A 221 -16.30 -10.09 9.18
N GLY A 222 -16.47 -8.82 8.81
CA GLY A 222 -15.53 -7.79 9.19
C GLY A 222 -16.09 -6.37 9.06
N ILE A 223 -15.39 -5.42 9.67
CA ILE A 223 -15.82 -4.01 9.75
C ILE A 223 -15.55 -3.29 8.43
N ASN A 224 -14.45 -3.64 7.74
CA ASN A 224 -14.07 -3.08 6.45
C ASN A 224 -14.50 -4.03 5.32
N LYS A 225 -15.43 -3.58 4.47
CA LYS A 225 -15.92 -4.34 3.31
C LYS A 225 -14.79 -4.88 2.43
N ARG A 226 -13.80 -4.04 2.10
CA ARG A 226 -12.74 -4.36 1.14
C ARG A 226 -11.76 -5.38 1.71
N GLU A 227 -11.35 -5.22 2.96
CA GLU A 227 -10.45 -6.17 3.64
C GLU A 227 -11.12 -7.52 3.89
N THR A 228 -12.41 -7.49 4.25
CA THR A 228 -13.21 -8.70 4.43
C THR A 228 -13.34 -9.46 3.10
N GLU A 229 -13.60 -8.74 2.00
CA GLU A 229 -13.68 -9.32 0.66
C GLU A 229 -12.35 -9.98 0.25
N GLN A 230 -11.24 -9.28 0.45
CA GLN A 230 -9.90 -9.82 0.16
C GLN A 230 -9.60 -11.09 0.96
N SER A 231 -10.00 -11.12 2.23
CA SER A 231 -9.81 -12.28 3.10
C SER A 231 -10.62 -13.50 2.64
N VAL A 232 -11.86 -13.28 2.18
CA VAL A 232 -12.71 -14.34 1.61
C VAL A 232 -12.07 -14.94 0.35
N TYR A 233 -11.58 -14.10 -0.56
CA TYR A 233 -10.91 -14.59 -1.78
C TYR A 233 -9.59 -15.32 -1.49
N LEU A 234 -8.82 -14.86 -0.50
CA LEU A 234 -7.59 -15.54 -0.07
C LEU A 234 -7.90 -16.95 0.47
N GLU A 235 -8.87 -17.08 1.36
CA GLU A 235 -9.24 -18.39 1.92
C GLU A 235 -9.84 -19.31 0.87
N ALA A 236 -10.68 -18.80 -0.03
CA ALA A 236 -11.22 -19.58 -1.13
C ALA A 236 -10.12 -20.08 -2.07
N LEU A 237 -9.12 -19.26 -2.39
CA LEU A 237 -7.97 -19.68 -3.20
C LEU A 237 -7.16 -20.79 -2.52
N LEU A 238 -6.92 -20.69 -1.21
CA LEU A 238 -6.22 -21.72 -0.44
C LEU A 238 -6.98 -23.05 -0.45
N GLN A 239 -8.28 -23.00 -0.15
CA GLN A 239 -9.10 -24.22 -0.16
C GLN A 239 -9.16 -24.84 -1.57
N LEU A 240 -9.23 -24.03 -2.62
CA LEU A 240 -9.34 -24.50 -4.01
C LEU A 240 -8.02 -25.14 -4.50
N ARG A 241 -6.86 -24.58 -4.13
CA ARG A 241 -5.54 -25.20 -4.35
C ARG A 241 -5.41 -26.55 -3.64
N ASN A 242 -5.90 -26.63 -2.40
CA ASN A 242 -5.88 -27.86 -1.61
C ASN A 242 -6.79 -28.94 -2.23
N TYR A 243 -7.98 -28.55 -2.70
CA TYR A 243 -8.89 -29.46 -3.39
C TYR A 243 -8.25 -30.04 -4.66
N HIS A 244 -7.65 -29.19 -5.49
CA HIS A 244 -6.96 -29.62 -6.71
C HIS A 244 -5.79 -30.56 -6.41
N THR A 245 -4.96 -30.24 -5.40
CA THR A 245 -3.83 -31.09 -4.98
C THR A 245 -4.29 -32.48 -4.53
N ARG A 246 -5.39 -32.55 -3.75
CA ARG A 246 -5.96 -33.82 -3.28
C ARG A 246 -6.53 -34.66 -4.42
N ASN A 247 -7.19 -34.03 -5.39
CA ASN A 247 -7.76 -34.75 -6.54
C ASN A 247 -6.68 -35.26 -7.49
N TYR A 248 -5.64 -34.48 -7.75
CA TYR A 248 -4.48 -34.90 -8.54
C TYR A 248 -3.76 -36.10 -7.90
N GLN A 249 -3.56 -36.08 -6.57
CA GLN A 249 -2.97 -37.21 -5.84
C GLN A 249 -3.86 -38.47 -5.85
N LYS A 250 -5.19 -38.31 -5.82
CA LYS A 250 -6.14 -39.43 -5.94
C LYS A 250 -6.11 -40.05 -7.35
N GLN A 251 -6.05 -39.22 -8.40
CA GLN A 251 -5.92 -39.69 -9.79
C GLN A 251 -4.59 -40.40 -10.03
N LYS A 252 -3.48 -39.87 -9.50
CA LYS A 252 -2.16 -40.53 -9.60
C LYS A 252 -2.12 -41.88 -8.88
N LYS A 253 -2.80 -42.01 -7.72
CA LYS A 253 -2.97 -43.30 -7.02
C LYS A 253 -3.91 -44.26 -7.73
N LEU A 254 -4.90 -43.75 -8.48
CA LEU A 254 -5.79 -44.58 -9.29
C LEU A 254 -5.03 -45.14 -10.50
N ASN A 255 -4.29 -44.30 -11.22
CA ASN A 255 -3.49 -44.70 -12.39
C ASN A 255 -2.38 -45.69 -12.02
N TYR A 256 -1.71 -45.51 -10.87
CA TYR A 256 -0.76 -46.51 -10.35
C TYR A 256 -1.42 -47.87 -10.02
N LYS A 257 -2.71 -47.90 -9.65
CA LYS A 257 -3.44 -49.15 -9.43
C LYS A 257 -3.87 -49.80 -10.75
N THR A 258 -4.20 -49.01 -11.77
CA THR A 258 -4.52 -49.51 -13.11
C THR A 258 -3.28 -50.08 -13.79
N GLU A 259 -2.12 -49.42 -13.69
CA GLU A 259 -0.84 -49.92 -14.23
C GLU A 259 -0.34 -51.20 -13.53
N ILE A 260 -0.67 -51.42 -12.25
CA ILE A 260 -0.33 -52.68 -11.54
C ILE A 260 -1.27 -53.82 -11.96
N GLN A 261 -2.49 -53.52 -12.42
CA GLN A 261 -3.41 -54.54 -12.95
C GLN A 261 -3.13 -54.88 -14.42
N GLU A 262 -2.61 -53.95 -15.22
CA GLU A 262 -2.19 -54.22 -16.61
C GLU A 262 -0.80 -54.90 -16.67
N ASN A 263 0.11 -54.63 -15.73
CA ASN A 263 1.45 -55.26 -15.69
C ASN A 263 1.51 -56.65 -15.02
N GLN A 264 0.38 -57.28 -14.71
CA GLN A 264 0.33 -58.72 -14.37
C GLN A 264 0.00 -59.61 -15.59
N GLY A 265 -0.16 -59.03 -16.78
CA GLY A 265 -0.42 -59.76 -18.04
C GLY A 265 0.77 -59.94 -18.97
N GLU A 266 1.83 -59.12 -18.88
CA GLU A 266 2.97 -59.19 -19.80
C GLU A 266 4.29 -58.99 -19.03
N SER A 267 4.90 -60.12 -18.64
CA SER A 267 6.26 -60.17 -18.08
C SER A 267 6.99 -61.36 -18.69
N GLU A 268 7.37 -61.24 -19.96
CA GLU A 268 8.57 -61.88 -20.47
C GLU A 268 9.36 -60.88 -21.33
N LEU A 269 10.65 -60.78 -21.01
CA LEU A 269 11.76 -60.13 -21.71
C LEU A 269 11.98 -58.60 -21.56
N SER A 270 13.11 -58.34 -20.92
CA SER A 270 14.23 -57.48 -21.36
C SER A 270 14.63 -56.36 -20.39
N THR A 271 15.77 -56.64 -19.78
CA THR A 271 16.72 -55.77 -19.08
C THR A 271 17.33 -54.71 -19.99
N SER A 272 17.56 -53.47 -19.51
CA SER A 272 18.91 -52.86 -19.35
C SER A 272 18.95 -51.32 -19.19
N LEU A 273 19.81 -50.89 -18.25
CA LEU A 273 20.77 -49.76 -18.24
C LEU A 273 20.34 -48.27 -18.09
N ASP A 274 20.58 -47.76 -16.88
CA ASP A 274 21.39 -46.58 -16.46
C ASP A 274 21.61 -45.35 -17.38
N SER A 275 21.37 -44.13 -16.85
CA SER A 275 22.43 -43.27 -16.24
C SER A 275 22.13 -41.73 -16.18
N THR A 276 22.19 -41.19 -14.96
CA THR A 276 22.92 -39.98 -14.49
C THR A 276 22.62 -38.50 -14.87
N LEU A 277 22.61 -37.68 -13.80
CA LEU A 277 23.06 -36.27 -13.61
C LEU A 277 22.16 -35.14 -14.17
N ASN A 278 21.88 -34.01 -13.50
CA ASN A 278 22.73 -33.20 -12.61
C ASN A 278 21.90 -32.26 -11.70
N ASN A 279 22.33 -32.13 -10.43
CA ASN A 279 22.05 -31.00 -9.53
C ASN A 279 22.93 -29.81 -9.94
N GLN A 280 22.43 -28.57 -9.89
CA GLN A 280 23.21 -27.40 -9.41
C GLN A 280 22.32 -26.31 -8.79
N ASP A 281 22.73 -25.91 -7.60
CA ASP A 281 22.28 -24.80 -6.75
C ASP A 281 22.38 -23.42 -7.42
N LEU A 282 21.57 -22.46 -6.96
CA LEU A 282 21.88 -21.03 -7.10
C LEU A 282 21.44 -20.23 -5.86
N SER A 283 22.41 -19.47 -5.37
CA SER A 283 22.58 -18.84 -4.05
C SER A 283 21.90 -17.49 -3.87
N TYR A 284 21.72 -17.15 -2.59
CA TYR A 284 21.28 -15.89 -2.00
C TYR A 284 22.16 -14.68 -2.39
N TYR A 285 21.53 -13.50 -2.49
CA TYR A 285 22.23 -12.20 -2.44
C TYR A 285 21.72 -11.38 -1.24
N SER A 286 22.65 -10.99 -0.37
CA SER A 286 22.49 -10.02 0.72
C SER A 286 23.10 -8.68 0.30
N PHE A 287 22.42 -7.57 0.58
CA PHE A 287 22.97 -6.22 0.39
C PHE A 287 23.67 -5.74 1.67
N THR A 288 24.90 -5.27 1.50
CA THR A 288 25.77 -4.73 2.55
C THR A 288 25.33 -3.33 2.99
N GLU A 289 25.23 -3.15 4.30
CA GLU A 289 25.11 -1.87 4.99
C GLU A 289 26.36 -1.00 4.77
N LYS A 290 26.16 0.28 4.45
CA LYS A 290 27.12 1.34 4.79
C LYS A 290 26.54 2.14 5.95
N THR A 291 27.21 2.02 7.08
CA THR A 291 27.03 2.82 8.28
C THR A 291 27.29 4.30 7.97
N LEU A 292 26.37 5.17 8.35
CA LEU A 292 26.65 6.58 8.58
C LEU A 292 26.02 6.98 9.91
N ASP A 293 26.82 6.89 10.96
CA ASP A 293 26.49 7.35 12.31
C ASP A 293 27.00 8.78 12.50
N LYS A 294 26.31 9.51 13.39
CA LYS A 294 26.57 10.88 13.91
C LYS A 294 26.16 12.05 13.02
N LEU A 295 24.93 12.56 13.24
CA LEU A 295 24.61 14.01 13.17
C LEU A 295 23.23 14.39 13.76
N GLN A 296 22.57 13.50 14.51
CA GLN A 296 21.14 13.66 14.86
C GLN A 296 20.83 14.55 16.09
N LEU A 297 21.80 15.25 16.67
CA LEU A 297 21.64 15.97 17.95
C LEU A 297 21.38 17.48 17.85
N ASN A 298 21.21 18.05 16.64
CA ASN A 298 21.10 19.51 16.44
C ASN A 298 19.75 19.98 15.83
N PHE A 299 18.87 19.05 15.45
CA PHE A 299 17.62 19.34 14.75
C PHE A 299 16.53 19.88 15.68
N ASP A 300 16.35 19.24 16.84
CA ASP A 300 15.30 19.60 17.80
C ASP A 300 15.50 21.01 18.39
N GLN A 301 16.76 21.47 18.48
CA GLN A 301 17.10 22.81 18.97
C GLN A 301 16.81 23.90 17.92
N GLN A 302 17.07 23.63 16.64
CA GLN A 302 16.75 24.56 15.54
C GLN A 302 15.24 24.69 15.33
N LEU A 303 14.48 23.58 15.46
CA LEU A 303 13.04 23.59 15.35
C LEU A 303 12.40 24.42 16.48
N ASN A 304 12.86 24.28 17.73
CA ASN A 304 12.34 25.05 18.85
C ASN A 304 12.59 26.57 18.72
N LEU A 305 13.75 26.97 18.20
CA LEU A 305 14.05 28.39 17.92
C LEU A 305 13.13 28.98 16.84
N MET A 306 12.81 28.20 15.80
CA MET A 306 11.89 28.63 14.74
C MET A 306 10.44 28.73 15.25
N LEU A 307 10.05 27.85 16.18
CA LEU A 307 8.75 27.85 16.85
C LEU A 307 8.58 29.03 17.82
N GLU A 308 9.63 29.42 18.55
CA GLU A 308 9.63 30.60 19.43
C GLU A 308 9.52 31.91 18.64
N GLN A 309 10.06 31.97 17.43
CA GLN A 309 9.94 33.14 16.56
C GLN A 309 8.53 33.29 15.98
N LEU A 310 7.90 32.19 15.56
CA LEU A 310 6.53 32.19 15.02
C LEU A 310 5.44 32.43 16.09
N ALA A 311 5.75 32.24 17.38
CA ALA A 311 4.82 32.47 18.48
C ALA A 311 4.81 33.91 19.00
N ASN A 312 5.77 34.75 18.57
CA ASN A 312 5.98 36.11 19.07
C ASN A 312 5.74 37.22 18.02
N GLU A 313 5.20 36.88 16.83
CA GLU A 313 4.74 37.83 15.78
C GLU A 313 3.22 37.74 15.57
#